data_AF-A0AA37I2I7-F1
#
_entry.id   AF-A0AA37I2I7-F1
#
_cell.length_a   1.000
_cell.length_b   1.000
_cell.length_c   1.000
_cell.angle_alpha   90.00
_cell.angle_beta   90.00
_cell.angle_gamma   90.00
#
_symmetry.space_group_name_H-M   'P 1'
#
loop_
_entity.id
_entity.type
_entity.pdbx_description
1 polymer ?
#
loop_
_entity_poly.entity_id
_entity_poly.type
_entity_poly.pdbx_seq_one_letter_code
_entity_poly.pdbx_strand_id
1 'polypeptide(L)'
;MDSAAASLEGIFVYKKKLKSTSMTIEQIKEIFIGMGNKPCPLTEKLVYTGYQQVSGGYIARAKKEGILVDYKKNSPSQYWHLMTYCDSNDGNKKFSKSIVCGELIFWMAEVSGAVDKARLEQLLEEIVESADRTKGIKPTYDRKKCNRIIQEVCFVWK
;
A
#
# COMPACT_ATOMS: atom_id res chain seq x y z
N MET A 1 4.02 4.26 32.94
CA MET A 1 3.83 5.16 31.77
C MET A 1 4.67 4.61 30.60
N ASP A 2 4.55 3.30 30.29
CA ASP A 2 5.65 2.58 29.61
C ASP A 2 5.26 1.82 28.34
N SER A 3 4.05 2.02 27.80
CA SER A 3 3.60 1.26 26.61
C SER A 3 4.09 1.84 25.28
N ALA A 4 4.25 3.17 25.18
CA ALA A 4 4.61 3.82 23.91
C ALA A 4 6.11 3.71 23.57
N ALA A 5 6.98 3.70 24.58
CA ALA A 5 8.43 3.60 24.40
C ALA A 5 8.85 2.22 23.87
N ALA A 6 8.22 1.14 24.35
CA ALA A 6 8.49 -0.22 23.88
C ALA A 6 8.11 -0.43 22.40
N SER A 7 7.08 0.26 21.91
CA SER A 7 6.66 0.20 20.50
C SER A 7 7.64 0.94 19.58
N LEU A 8 8.12 2.11 20.01
CA LEU A 8 9.09 2.91 19.24
C LEU A 8 10.49 2.30 19.26
N GLU A 9 10.95 1.75 20.39
CA GLU A 9 12.19 0.99 20.43
C GLU A 9 12.10 -0.30 19.62
N GLY A 10 10.95 -1.00 19.64
CA GLY A 10 10.69 -2.14 18.76
C GLY A 10 10.82 -1.78 17.28
N ILE A 11 10.24 -0.66 16.86
CA ILE A 11 10.33 -0.13 15.48
C ILE A 11 11.77 0.29 15.12
N PHE A 12 12.49 0.95 16.04
CA PHE A 12 13.86 1.42 15.82
C PHE A 12 14.88 0.27 15.75
N VAL A 13 14.72 -0.74 16.60
CA VAL A 13 15.48 -2.01 16.55
C VAL A 13 15.19 -2.77 15.26
N TYR A 14 13.94 -2.77 14.79
CA TYR A 14 13.56 -3.34 13.49
C TYR A 14 14.25 -2.64 12.32
N LYS A 15 14.26 -1.30 12.31
CA LYS A 15 14.94 -0.49 11.27
C LYS A 15 16.46 -0.77 11.21
N LYS A 16 17.09 -1.16 12.32
CA LYS A 16 18.54 -1.45 12.39
C LYS A 16 18.92 -2.86 11.91
N LYS A 17 17.98 -3.82 11.94
CA LYS A 17 18.21 -5.24 11.60
C LYS A 17 17.91 -5.59 10.13
N LEU A 18 17.24 -4.70 9.39
CA LEU A 18 16.88 -4.84 7.96
C LEU A 18 18.04 -4.66 6.96
N LYS A 19 19.28 -4.94 7.37
CA LYS A 19 20.39 -5.09 6.41
C LYS A 19 20.37 -6.54 5.88
N SER A 20 19.68 -6.70 4.74
CA SER A 20 19.91 -7.71 3.68
C SER A 20 19.12 -9.04 3.61
N THR A 21 17.86 -9.12 4.05
CA THR A 21 17.00 -10.26 3.66
C THR A 21 15.54 -9.87 3.41
N SER A 22 15.04 -10.24 2.23
CA SER A 22 13.63 -10.08 1.83
C SER A 22 12.70 -10.68 2.86
N MET A 23 11.69 -9.90 3.25
CA MET A 23 10.73 -10.29 4.27
C MET A 23 9.78 -11.38 3.73
N THR A 24 9.34 -12.27 4.61
CA THR A 24 8.28 -13.23 4.26
C THR A 24 6.90 -12.59 4.36
N ILE A 25 5.89 -13.22 3.75
CA ILE A 25 4.49 -12.75 3.83
C ILE A 25 4.00 -12.73 5.28
N GLU A 26 4.42 -13.69 6.11
CA GLU A 26 4.08 -13.73 7.53
C GLU A 26 4.68 -12.54 8.29
N GLN A 27 5.96 -12.22 8.07
CA GLN A 27 6.59 -11.05 8.68
C GLN A 27 5.92 -9.73 8.26
N ILE A 28 5.47 -9.64 7.00
CA ILE A 28 4.68 -8.50 6.54
C ILE A 28 3.34 -8.44 7.26
N LYS A 29 2.64 -9.58 7.39
CA LYS A 29 1.38 -9.63 8.12
C LYS A 29 1.56 -9.15 9.56
N GLU A 30 2.58 -9.63 10.26
CA GLU A 30 2.90 -9.22 11.64
C GLU A 30 3.13 -7.71 11.79
N ILE A 31 3.84 -7.09 10.84
CA ILE A 31 4.06 -5.63 10.86
C ILE A 31 2.74 -4.87 10.71
N PHE A 32 1.89 -5.28 9.77
CA PHE A 32 0.75 -4.47 9.31
C PHE A 32 -0.59 -4.83 9.94
N ILE A 33 -0.71 -5.96 10.66
CA ILE A 33 -1.97 -6.43 11.26
C ILE A 33 -2.60 -5.39 12.20
N GLY A 34 -1.79 -4.60 12.90
CA GLY A 34 -2.26 -3.53 13.80
C GLY A 34 -2.50 -2.17 13.13
N MET A 35 -2.32 -2.05 11.81
CA MET A 35 -2.32 -0.76 11.11
C MET A 35 -3.63 -0.41 10.40
N GLY A 36 -4.67 -1.25 10.50
CA GLY A 36 -5.93 -1.06 9.76
C GLY A 36 -6.69 0.24 10.06
N ASN A 37 -6.53 0.81 11.26
CA ASN A 37 -7.17 2.05 11.67
C ASN A 37 -6.24 3.27 11.61
N LYS A 38 -5.00 3.12 11.14
CA LYS A 38 -4.09 4.27 11.03
C LYS A 38 -4.58 5.23 9.93
N PRO A 39 -4.57 6.55 10.19
CA PRO A 39 -4.86 7.53 9.15
C PRO A 39 -3.90 7.36 7.96
N CYS A 40 -4.44 7.42 6.74
CA CYS A 40 -3.67 7.35 5.50
C CYS A 40 -4.14 8.40 4.48
N PRO A 41 -4.12 9.71 4.84
CA PRO A 41 -4.68 10.78 4.02
C PRO A 41 -4.05 10.89 2.62
N LEU A 42 -2.78 10.53 2.45
CA LEU A 42 -2.12 10.58 1.14
C LEU A 42 -2.59 9.43 0.25
N THR A 43 -2.72 8.22 0.80
CA THR A 43 -3.32 7.07 0.13
C THR A 43 -4.76 7.34 -0.24
N GLU A 44 -5.56 7.88 0.69
CA GLU A 44 -6.95 8.25 0.44
C GLU A 44 -7.04 9.24 -0.71
N LYS A 45 -6.24 10.31 -0.69
CA LYS A 45 -6.15 11.28 -1.78
C LYS A 45 -5.78 10.61 -3.11
N LEU A 46 -4.78 9.72 -3.12
CA LEU A 46 -4.39 8.95 -4.30
C LEU A 46 -5.58 8.15 -4.86
N VAL A 47 -6.25 7.35 -4.03
CA VAL A 47 -7.39 6.53 -4.45
C VAL A 47 -8.55 7.39 -4.93
N TYR A 48 -8.87 8.50 -4.24
CA TYR A 48 -9.94 9.42 -4.62
C TYR A 48 -9.73 10.10 -5.99
N THR A 49 -8.48 10.23 -6.44
CA THR A 49 -8.18 10.69 -7.80
C THR A 49 -8.55 9.68 -8.90
N GLY A 50 -9.02 8.49 -8.51
CA GLY A 50 -9.36 7.40 -9.40
C GLY A 50 -8.26 6.35 -9.57
N TYR A 51 -7.12 6.51 -8.89
CA TYR A 51 -5.98 5.57 -8.90
C TYR A 51 -6.27 4.30 -8.07
N GLN A 52 -7.27 3.54 -8.51
CA GLN A 52 -7.66 2.25 -7.95
C GLN A 52 -7.60 1.20 -9.06
N GLN A 53 -7.09 0.00 -8.75
CA GLN A 53 -7.16 -1.14 -9.65
C GLN A 53 -8.62 -1.39 -10.07
N VAL A 54 -8.84 -1.63 -11.36
CA VAL A 54 -10.18 -1.72 -11.94
C VAL A 54 -10.76 -3.14 -11.95
N SER A 55 -9.89 -4.16 -11.97
CA SER A 55 -10.29 -5.56 -12.10
C SER A 55 -9.17 -6.51 -11.63
N GLY A 56 -9.52 -7.80 -11.52
CA GLY A 56 -8.56 -8.85 -11.12
C GLY A 56 -8.11 -8.74 -9.66
N GLY A 57 -7.32 -9.73 -9.22
CA GLY A 57 -6.73 -9.77 -7.88
C GLY A 57 -7.76 -9.50 -6.77
N TYR A 58 -7.43 -8.56 -5.87
CA TYR A 58 -8.27 -8.20 -4.74
C TYR A 58 -9.64 -7.62 -5.14
N ILE A 59 -9.75 -6.97 -6.30
CA ILE A 59 -11.02 -6.43 -6.80
C ILE A 59 -11.98 -7.53 -7.22
N ALA A 60 -11.49 -8.58 -7.89
CA ALA A 60 -12.31 -9.74 -8.24
C ALA A 60 -12.80 -10.46 -6.98
N ARG A 61 -11.92 -10.58 -5.97
CA ARG A 61 -12.26 -11.16 -4.68
C ARG A 61 -13.28 -10.31 -3.91
N ALA A 62 -13.09 -8.99 -3.84
CA ALA A 62 -14.03 -8.07 -3.19
C ALA A 62 -15.44 -8.21 -3.78
N LYS A 63 -15.56 -8.25 -5.11
CA LYS A 63 -16.85 -8.47 -5.79
C LYS A 63 -17.48 -9.81 -5.43
N LYS A 64 -16.68 -10.89 -5.36
CA LYS A 64 -17.15 -12.22 -4.96
C LYS A 64 -17.67 -12.25 -3.53
N GLU A 65 -17.03 -11.50 -2.64
CA GLU A 65 -17.39 -11.41 -1.21
C GLU A 65 -18.45 -10.33 -0.93
N GLY A 66 -19.02 -9.69 -1.96
CA GLY A 66 -20.04 -8.65 -1.79
C GLY A 66 -19.52 -7.33 -1.21
N ILE A 67 -18.20 -7.12 -1.20
CA ILE A 67 -17.56 -5.89 -0.74
C ILE A 67 -17.70 -4.82 -1.81
N LEU A 68 -18.08 -3.61 -1.38
CA LEU A 68 -18.22 -2.45 -2.26
C LEU A 68 -16.87 -2.12 -2.92
N VAL A 69 -16.89 -1.97 -4.24
CA VAL A 69 -15.74 -1.46 -5.01
C VAL A 69 -16.09 -0.06 -5.48
N ASP A 70 -15.59 0.93 -4.75
CA ASP A 70 -15.81 2.35 -5.03
C ASP A 70 -14.63 3.17 -4.52
N TYR A 71 -13.83 3.70 -5.45
CA TYR A 71 -12.69 4.56 -5.13
C TYR A 71 -13.13 5.83 -4.40
N LYS A 72 -14.35 6.34 -4.62
CA LYS A 72 -14.90 7.52 -3.91
C LYS A 72 -15.21 7.24 -2.44
N LYS A 73 -15.21 5.97 -2.05
CA LYS A 73 -15.38 5.51 -0.68
C LYS A 73 -14.13 4.82 -0.13
N ASN A 74 -13.01 4.88 -0.85
CA ASN A 74 -11.78 4.16 -0.53
C ASN A 74 -12.03 2.66 -0.24
N SER A 75 -12.94 2.05 -1.00
CA SER A 75 -13.41 0.68 -0.77
C SER A 75 -13.08 -0.21 -1.97
N PRO A 76 -12.50 -1.41 -1.77
CA PRO A 76 -12.01 -1.96 -0.50
C PRO A 76 -10.79 -1.20 0.04
N SER A 77 -10.58 -1.24 1.36
CA SER A 77 -9.41 -0.60 1.98
C SER A 77 -8.11 -1.34 1.62
N GLN A 78 -6.99 -0.62 1.63
CA GLN A 78 -5.69 -1.22 1.37
C GLN A 78 -5.23 -2.15 2.50
N TYR A 79 -5.70 -1.92 3.73
CA TYR A 79 -5.55 -2.87 4.83
C TYR A 79 -6.25 -4.20 4.53
N TRP A 80 -7.54 -4.16 4.14
CA TRP A 80 -8.28 -5.37 3.77
C TRP A 80 -7.58 -6.11 2.63
N HIS A 81 -7.10 -5.37 1.64
CA HIS A 81 -6.32 -5.92 0.53
C HIS A 81 -5.06 -6.66 1.02
N LEU A 82 -4.23 -6.04 1.88
CA LEU A 82 -3.02 -6.70 2.39
C LEU A 82 -3.34 -7.95 3.21
N MET A 83 -4.30 -7.87 4.15
CA MET A 83 -4.64 -9.00 5.01
C MET A 83 -5.16 -10.17 4.19
N THR A 84 -6.02 -9.87 3.22
CA THR A 84 -6.53 -10.84 2.27
C THR A 84 -5.42 -11.49 1.44
N TYR A 85 -4.43 -10.69 0.99
CA TYR A 85 -3.26 -11.21 0.29
C TYR A 85 -2.44 -12.15 1.18
N CYS A 86 -2.14 -11.75 2.41
CA CYS A 86 -1.39 -12.56 3.36
C CYS A 86 -2.11 -13.87 3.69
N ASP A 87 -3.42 -13.83 3.91
CA ASP A 87 -4.24 -15.02 4.23
C ASP A 87 -4.38 -15.99 3.06
N SER A 88 -4.21 -15.51 1.83
CA SER A 88 -4.32 -16.34 0.61
C SER A 88 -3.01 -16.99 0.18
N ASN A 89 -1.91 -16.67 0.84
CA ASN A 89 -0.57 -17.10 0.41
C ASN A 89 0.15 -17.82 1.54
N ASP A 90 1.10 -18.67 1.16
CA ASP A 90 2.02 -19.30 2.10
C ASP A 90 2.89 -18.24 2.79
N GLY A 91 2.81 -18.19 4.12
CA GLY A 91 3.50 -17.23 4.98
C GLY A 91 5.01 -17.24 4.82
N ASN A 92 5.60 -18.36 4.41
CA ASN A 92 7.05 -18.51 4.19
C ASN A 92 7.54 -17.92 2.86
N LYS A 93 6.62 -17.64 1.91
CA LYS A 93 7.00 -17.03 0.63
C LYS A 93 7.54 -15.63 0.87
N LYS A 94 8.51 -15.25 0.02
CA LYS A 94 9.07 -13.91 0.03
C LYS A 94 8.09 -12.89 -0.50
N PHE A 95 7.86 -11.84 0.30
CA PHE A 95 7.15 -10.65 -0.15
C PHE A 95 8.05 -9.92 -1.13
N SER A 96 7.62 -9.87 -2.39
CA SER A 96 8.45 -9.44 -3.51
C SER A 96 7.72 -8.44 -4.39
N LYS A 97 8.45 -7.82 -5.31
CA LYS A 97 7.92 -6.87 -6.30
C LYS A 97 6.92 -7.49 -7.29
N SER A 98 6.65 -8.79 -7.19
CA SER A 98 5.56 -9.46 -7.90
C SER A 98 4.17 -8.92 -7.51
N ILE A 99 4.06 -8.27 -6.34
CA ILE A 99 2.89 -7.48 -5.98
C ILE A 99 3.01 -6.13 -6.68
N VAL A 100 2.18 -5.91 -7.71
CA VAL A 100 2.24 -4.72 -8.56
C VAL A 100 1.18 -3.68 -8.21
N CYS A 101 0.49 -3.83 -7.08
CA CYS A 101 -0.59 -2.93 -6.71
C CYS A 101 0.00 -1.64 -6.11
N GLY A 102 0.12 -0.59 -6.92
CA GLY A 102 0.67 0.69 -6.50
C GLY A 102 -0.05 1.28 -5.28
N GLU A 103 -1.40 1.27 -5.26
CA GLU A 103 -2.15 1.79 -4.11
C GLU A 103 -1.84 1.05 -2.79
N LEU A 104 -1.58 -0.25 -2.84
CA LEU A 104 -1.23 -1.05 -1.66
C LEU A 104 0.17 -0.69 -1.15
N ILE A 105 1.15 -0.63 -2.05
CA ILE A 105 2.54 -0.33 -1.68
C ILE A 105 2.66 1.10 -1.17
N PHE A 106 1.91 2.04 -1.77
CA PHE A 106 1.83 3.41 -1.31
C PHE A 106 1.25 3.49 0.10
N TRP A 107 0.14 2.79 0.37
CA TRP A 107 -0.45 2.68 1.70
C TRP A 107 0.52 2.11 2.72
N MET A 108 1.18 0.99 2.40
CA MET A 108 2.15 0.36 3.30
C MET A 108 3.28 1.33 3.68
N ALA A 109 3.76 2.14 2.73
CA ALA A 109 4.82 3.12 3.01
C ALA A 109 4.32 4.25 3.92
N GLU A 110 3.10 4.74 3.71
CA GLU A 110 2.47 5.78 4.52
C GLU A 110 2.29 5.32 5.97
N VAL A 111 1.58 4.23 6.21
CA VAL A 111 1.17 3.82 7.57
C VAL A 111 2.33 3.28 8.41
N SER A 112 3.41 2.85 7.75
CA SER A 112 4.65 2.42 8.41
C SER A 112 5.65 3.55 8.63
N GLY A 113 5.49 4.70 7.96
CA GLY A 113 6.50 5.76 7.95
C GLY A 113 7.84 5.29 7.37
N ALA A 114 7.79 4.37 6.40
CA ALA A 114 8.96 3.83 5.72
C ALA A 114 9.59 4.84 4.75
N VAL A 115 8.77 5.74 4.22
CA VAL A 115 9.17 6.84 3.35
C VAL A 115 8.84 8.15 4.07
N ASP A 116 9.73 9.14 3.93
CA ASP A 116 9.48 10.48 4.45
C ASP A 116 8.17 11.07 3.87
N LYS A 117 7.42 11.78 4.71
CA LYS A 117 6.11 12.32 4.35
C LYS A 117 6.21 13.30 3.18
N ALA A 118 7.22 14.18 3.16
CA ALA A 118 7.38 15.14 2.07
C ALA A 118 7.72 14.43 0.75
N ARG A 119 8.55 13.37 0.79
CA ARG A 119 8.80 12.57 -0.41
C ARG A 119 7.54 11.84 -0.90
N LEU A 120 6.71 11.35 0.02
CA LEU A 120 5.46 10.69 -0.33
C LEU A 120 4.41 11.66 -0.91
N GLU A 121 4.37 12.90 -0.41
CA GLU A 121 3.56 14.01 -0.96
C GLU A 121 4.00 14.37 -2.38
N GLN A 122 5.31 14.52 -2.62
CA GLN A 122 5.84 14.76 -3.97
C GLN A 122 5.48 13.62 -4.93
N LEU A 123 5.65 12.37 -4.52
CA LEU A 123 5.28 11.21 -5.34
C LEU A 123 3.79 11.19 -5.67
N LEU A 124 2.92 11.56 -4.72
CA LEU A 124 1.49 11.69 -4.96
C LEU A 124 1.21 12.73 -6.05
N GLU A 125 1.84 13.90 -5.97
CA GLU A 125 1.69 14.97 -6.96
C GLU A 125 2.16 14.50 -8.34
N GLU A 126 3.35 13.89 -8.44
CA GLU A 126 3.89 13.31 -9.67
C GLU A 126 2.90 12.33 -10.35
N ILE A 127 2.23 11.48 -9.55
CA ILE A 127 1.23 10.52 -10.07
C ILE A 127 -0.03 11.26 -10.52
N VAL A 128 -0.56 12.17 -9.70
CA VAL A 128 -1.82 12.88 -9.99
C VAL A 128 -1.71 13.81 -11.20
N GLU A 129 -0.54 14.43 -11.40
CA GLU A 129 -0.23 15.24 -12.58
C GLU A 129 -0.13 14.40 -13.85
N SER A 130 0.31 13.14 -13.74
CA SER A 130 0.40 12.22 -14.89
C SER A 130 -0.96 11.71 -15.41
N ALA A 131 -2.06 12.05 -14.73
CA ALA A 131 -3.38 11.57 -15.08
C ALA A 131 -3.84 12.11 -16.45
N ASP A 132 -4.25 11.20 -17.34
CA ASP A 132 -4.95 11.55 -18.57
C ASP A 132 -6.43 11.84 -18.23
N ARG A 133 -6.78 13.12 -18.32
CA ARG A 133 -8.11 13.68 -18.05
C ARG A 133 -8.90 13.95 -19.32
N THR A 134 -8.35 13.62 -20.49
CA THR A 134 -9.03 13.81 -21.78
C THR A 134 -10.06 12.71 -22.05
N LYS A 135 -9.94 11.57 -21.36
CA LYS A 135 -10.78 10.39 -21.53
C LYS A 135 -11.87 10.30 -20.46
N GLY A 136 -13.04 10.85 -20.76
CA GLY A 136 -14.25 10.67 -19.95
C GLY A 136 -14.25 11.38 -18.59
N ILE A 137 -15.15 10.97 -17.70
CA ILE A 137 -15.41 11.64 -16.41
C ILE A 137 -14.38 11.24 -15.33
N LYS A 138 -13.78 10.04 -15.43
CA LYS A 138 -12.79 9.53 -14.45
C LYS A 138 -11.38 9.66 -15.02
N PRO A 139 -10.41 10.25 -14.30
CA PRO A 139 -9.03 10.28 -14.73
C PRO A 139 -8.47 8.87 -14.98
N THR A 140 -7.66 8.74 -16.03
CA THR A 140 -6.97 7.49 -16.36
C THR A 140 -5.47 7.64 -16.17
N TYR A 141 -4.77 6.56 -15.88
CA TYR A 141 -3.35 6.57 -15.57
C TYR A 141 -2.63 5.52 -16.38
N ASP A 142 -1.39 5.80 -16.80
CA ASP A 142 -0.45 4.74 -17.15
C ASP A 142 -0.06 3.99 -15.86
N ARG A 143 -0.90 3.02 -15.51
CA ARG A 143 -0.75 2.21 -14.31
C ARG A 143 0.58 1.49 -14.25
N LYS A 144 1.11 1.02 -15.39
CA LYS A 144 2.38 0.29 -15.42
C LYS A 144 3.54 1.21 -15.06
N LYS A 145 3.56 2.42 -15.63
CA LYS A 145 4.56 3.45 -15.30
C LYS A 145 4.43 3.90 -13.84
N CYS A 146 3.23 4.28 -13.42
CA CYS A 146 2.99 4.77 -12.06
C CYS A 146 3.31 3.71 -10.99
N ASN A 147 2.88 2.46 -11.19
CA ASN A 147 3.18 1.37 -10.26
C ASN A 147 4.69 1.14 -10.12
N ARG A 148 5.46 1.28 -11.21
CA ARG A 148 6.93 1.14 -11.18
C ARG A 148 7.56 2.22 -10.31
N ILE A 149 7.18 3.48 -10.51
CA ILE A 149 7.71 4.60 -9.73
C ILE A 149 7.35 4.42 -8.24
N ILE A 150 6.10 4.04 -7.94
CA ILE A 150 5.69 3.72 -6.56
C ILE A 150 6.54 2.59 -6.00
N GLN A 151 6.77 1.50 -6.74
CA GLN A 151 7.63 0.40 -6.27
C GLN A 151 9.07 0.86 -6.00
N GLU A 152 9.63 1.71 -6.85
CA GLU A 152 11.00 2.21 -6.68
C GLU A 152 11.15 3.07 -5.42
N VAL A 153 10.14 3.88 -5.09
CA VAL A 153 10.16 4.78 -3.93
C VAL A 153 9.71 4.09 -2.65
N CYS A 154 8.62 3.31 -2.71
CA CYS A 154 7.89 2.84 -1.53
C CYS A 154 8.17 1.38 -1.15
N PHE A 155 8.72 0.55 -2.04
CA PHE A 155 8.99 -0.85 -1.73
C PHE A 155 10.32 -1.01 -0.98
N VAL A 156 10.26 -1.01 0.36
CA VAL A 156 11.45 -1.09 1.23
C VAL A 156 11.66 -2.45 1.91
N TRP A 157 10.69 -3.37 1.83
CA TRP A 157 10.69 -4.66 2.55
C TRP A 157 11.48 -5.78 1.83
N LYS A 158 12.67 -5.42 1.34
CA LYS A 158 13.55 -6.25 0.49
C LYS A 158 14.67 -6.96 1.24
#